data_AF-A0A3N6HP50-F1
#
_entry.id   AF-A0A3N6HP50-F1
#
_cell.length_a   1.000
_cell.length_b   1.000
_cell.length_c   1.000
_cell.angle_alpha   90.00
_cell.angle_beta   90.00
_cell.angle_gamma   90.00
#
_symmetry.space_group_name_H-M   'P 1'
#
loop_
_entity.id
_entity.type
_entity.pdbx_description
1 polymer ?
#
loop_
_entity_poly.entity_id
_entity_poly.type
_entity_poly.pdbx_seq_one_letter_code
_entity_poly.pdbx_strand_id
1 'polypeptide(L)'
;MEGSDSHQGLGAAFTAAWTKAAGDRAFRAAQDAERDEAYFDPAVARGEADGLSSLGQFIYYDAYVMHGYADAKGSVGFRTMRAEALAAADPPSEGGDEEAYLNAFLDARVAAIRKEPSHSDTSRVETAQRVFVREGRLQLETPLVWRVYGESFRISGG
;
A
#
# COMPACT_ATOMS: atom_id res chain seq x y z
N MET A 1 -27.05 -9.24 -1.44
CA MET A 1 -26.74 -8.53 -2.69
C MET A 1 -25.25 -8.26 -2.68
N GLU A 2 -24.57 -8.45 -3.79
CA GLU A 2 -23.17 -8.02 -3.92
C GLU A 2 -23.13 -6.48 -3.86
N GLY A 3 -22.23 -5.93 -3.04
CA GLY A 3 -22.08 -4.48 -2.86
C GLY A 3 -22.76 -3.85 -1.64
N SER A 4 -23.28 -4.63 -0.68
CA SER A 4 -23.69 -4.13 0.65
C SER A 4 -22.87 -4.76 1.79
N ASP A 5 -22.91 -4.17 2.98
CA ASP A 5 -22.28 -4.67 4.23
C ASP A 5 -23.13 -5.74 4.94
N SER A 6 -24.07 -6.38 4.24
CA SER A 6 -25.00 -7.34 4.84
C SER A 6 -24.33 -8.66 5.20
N HIS A 7 -24.63 -9.18 6.39
CA HIS A 7 -24.17 -10.50 6.86
C HIS A 7 -25.19 -11.63 6.63
N GLN A 8 -26.25 -11.38 5.87
CA GLN A 8 -27.31 -12.36 5.64
C GLN A 8 -26.76 -13.62 4.96
N GLY A 9 -26.94 -14.79 5.61
CA GLY A 9 -26.47 -16.08 5.10
C GLY A 9 -25.03 -16.45 5.45
N LEU A 10 -24.28 -15.56 6.11
CA LEU A 10 -22.90 -15.81 6.54
C LEU A 10 -22.83 -16.12 8.04
N GLY A 11 -23.03 -15.10 8.88
CA GLY A 11 -23.08 -15.20 10.34
C GLY A 11 -21.90 -15.96 10.99
N ALA A 12 -22.15 -16.55 12.15
CA ALA A 12 -21.14 -17.29 12.92
C ALA A 12 -20.64 -18.57 12.21
N ALA A 13 -21.46 -19.18 11.37
CA ALA A 13 -21.06 -20.38 10.62
C ALA A 13 -19.96 -20.07 9.62
N PHE A 14 -20.08 -18.94 8.92
CA PHE A 14 -19.05 -18.46 7.99
C PHE A 14 -17.73 -18.12 8.72
N THR A 15 -17.77 -17.38 9.83
CA THR A 15 -16.55 -17.00 10.56
C THR A 15 -15.82 -18.22 11.15
N ALA A 16 -16.56 -19.22 11.60
CA ALA A 16 -15.97 -20.49 12.05
C ALA A 16 -15.35 -21.28 10.89
N ALA A 17 -16.01 -21.33 9.73
CA ALA A 17 -15.47 -21.97 8.53
C ALA A 17 -14.21 -21.27 8.02
N TRP A 18 -14.18 -19.93 8.04
CA TRP A 18 -13.01 -19.14 7.67
C TRP A 18 -11.81 -19.42 8.58
N THR A 19 -12.02 -19.41 9.90
CA THR A 19 -10.97 -19.74 10.88
C THR A 19 -10.41 -21.14 10.64
N LYS A 20 -11.28 -22.12 10.35
CA LYS A 20 -10.86 -23.49 10.03
C LYS A 20 -10.05 -23.53 8.73
N ALA A 21 -10.52 -22.87 7.68
CA ALA A 21 -9.86 -22.84 6.37
C ALA A 21 -8.49 -22.15 6.45
N ALA A 22 -8.30 -21.15 7.31
CA ALA A 22 -7.00 -20.48 7.52
C ALA A 22 -5.88 -21.42 8.00
N GLY A 23 -6.23 -22.59 8.54
CA GLY A 23 -5.29 -23.67 8.85
C GLY A 23 -4.82 -24.47 7.62
N ASP A 24 -5.56 -24.42 6.51
CA ASP A 24 -5.29 -25.16 5.28
C ASP A 24 -4.28 -24.44 4.39
N ARG A 25 -3.27 -25.18 3.93
CA ARG A 25 -2.25 -24.67 3.01
C ARG A 25 -2.86 -24.23 1.67
N ALA A 26 -3.86 -24.94 1.16
CA ALA A 26 -4.50 -24.59 -0.11
C ALA A 26 -5.22 -23.23 0.00
N PHE A 27 -5.87 -22.95 1.13
CA PHE A 27 -6.53 -21.68 1.35
C PHE A 27 -5.53 -20.52 1.54
N ARG A 28 -4.38 -20.77 2.16
CA ARG A 28 -3.29 -19.77 2.23
C ARG A 28 -2.72 -19.46 0.84
N ALA A 29 -2.47 -20.50 0.03
CA ALA A 29 -2.00 -20.33 -1.34
C ALA A 29 -3.00 -19.56 -2.21
N ALA A 30 -4.31 -19.77 -2.01
CA ALA A 30 -5.34 -18.97 -2.66
C ALA A 30 -5.28 -17.50 -2.25
N GLN A 31 -5.09 -17.20 -0.95
CA GLN A 31 -4.92 -15.82 -0.49
C GLN A 31 -3.64 -15.16 -1.03
N ASP A 32 -2.54 -15.90 -1.12
CA ASP A 32 -1.29 -15.41 -1.73
C ASP A 32 -1.51 -15.08 -3.22
N ALA A 33 -2.19 -15.94 -3.98
CA ALA A 33 -2.48 -15.71 -5.39
C ALA A 33 -3.37 -14.47 -5.60
N GLU A 34 -4.44 -14.32 -4.82
CA GLU A 34 -5.33 -13.15 -4.89
C GLU A 34 -4.59 -11.85 -4.51
N ARG A 35 -3.73 -11.90 -3.48
CA ARG A 35 -2.86 -10.76 -3.11
C ARG A 35 -1.96 -10.38 -4.28
N ASP A 36 -1.32 -11.37 -4.89
CA ASP A 36 -0.31 -11.12 -5.92
C ASP A 36 -0.94 -10.55 -7.19
N GLU A 37 -2.00 -11.19 -7.68
CA GLU A 37 -2.70 -10.78 -8.90
C GLU A 37 -3.35 -9.40 -8.77
N ALA A 38 -4.04 -9.13 -7.66
CA ALA A 38 -4.82 -7.92 -7.52
C ALA A 38 -4.02 -6.71 -6.99
N TYR A 39 -2.91 -6.95 -6.25
CA TYR A 39 -2.22 -5.88 -5.52
C TYR A 39 -0.70 -5.87 -5.75
N PHE A 40 0.00 -6.98 -5.50
CA PHE A 40 1.47 -6.98 -5.48
C PHE A 40 2.08 -6.81 -6.88
N ASP A 41 1.76 -7.71 -7.80
CA ASP A 41 2.29 -7.71 -9.15
C ASP A 41 2.01 -6.40 -9.91
N PRO A 42 0.76 -5.86 -9.94
CA PRO A 42 0.51 -4.60 -10.64
C PRO A 42 1.22 -3.40 -9.99
N ALA A 43 1.39 -3.39 -8.67
CA ALA A 43 2.10 -2.32 -7.98
C ALA A 43 3.60 -2.35 -8.27
N VAL A 44 4.21 -3.54 -8.21
CA VAL A 44 5.65 -3.74 -8.51
C VAL A 44 5.92 -3.43 -9.96
N ALA A 45 5.15 -3.99 -10.91
CA ALA A 45 5.32 -3.73 -12.33
C ALA A 45 5.20 -2.23 -12.69
N ARG A 46 4.29 -1.50 -12.02
CA ARG A 46 4.20 -0.05 -12.19
C ARG A 46 5.39 0.69 -11.59
N GLY A 47 5.85 0.28 -10.41
CA GLY A 47 7.03 0.85 -9.77
C GLY A 47 8.28 0.66 -10.63
N GLU A 48 8.48 -0.54 -11.18
CA GLU A 48 9.56 -0.82 -12.13
C GLU A 48 9.45 0.04 -13.40
N ALA A 49 8.24 0.18 -13.96
CA ALA A 49 8.01 1.03 -15.13
C ALA A 49 8.29 2.52 -14.84
N ASP A 50 8.13 2.96 -13.60
CA ASP A 50 8.51 4.31 -13.14
C ASP A 50 10.00 4.43 -12.78
N GLY A 51 10.76 3.32 -12.78
CA GLY A 51 12.17 3.28 -12.43
C GLY A 51 12.43 3.32 -10.92
N LEU A 52 11.45 2.91 -10.11
CA LEU A 52 11.53 2.99 -8.65
C LEU A 52 12.30 1.82 -8.04
N SER A 53 13.04 2.13 -6.98
CA SER A 53 13.67 1.21 -6.05
C SER A 53 12.67 0.34 -5.28
N SER A 54 13.17 -0.59 -4.47
CA SER A 54 12.33 -1.44 -3.61
C SER A 54 11.45 -0.62 -2.66
N LEU A 55 11.93 0.51 -2.14
CA LEU A 55 11.12 1.40 -1.31
C LEU A 55 9.95 2.01 -2.10
N GLY A 56 10.20 2.48 -3.32
CA GLY A 56 9.14 3.03 -4.16
C GLY A 56 8.11 1.98 -4.56
N GLN A 57 8.55 0.77 -4.89
CA GLN A 57 7.66 -0.38 -5.16
C GLN A 57 6.81 -0.74 -3.93
N PHE A 58 7.40 -0.74 -2.73
CA PHE A 58 6.66 -0.94 -1.48
C PHE A 58 5.64 0.16 -1.21
N ILE A 59 6.00 1.42 -1.45
CA ILE A 59 5.08 2.56 -1.31
C ILE A 59 3.88 2.41 -2.25
N TYR A 60 4.13 1.96 -3.50
CA TYR A 60 3.07 1.67 -4.46
C TYR A 60 2.19 0.52 -4.00
N TYR A 61 2.78 -0.60 -3.58
CA TYR A 61 2.04 -1.76 -3.11
C TYR A 61 1.13 -1.41 -1.92
N ASP A 62 1.66 -0.66 -0.95
CA ASP A 62 0.90 -0.22 0.21
C ASP A 62 -0.27 0.71 -0.16
N ALA A 63 -0.11 1.52 -1.22
CA ALA A 63 -1.17 2.36 -1.77
C ALA A 63 -2.24 1.53 -2.51
N TYR A 64 -1.86 0.52 -3.29
CA TYR A 64 -2.80 -0.42 -3.92
C TYR A 64 -3.66 -1.14 -2.88
N VAL A 65 -3.04 -1.65 -1.80
CA VAL A 65 -3.75 -2.37 -0.74
C VAL A 65 -4.81 -1.50 -0.08
N MET A 66 -4.51 -0.23 0.17
CA MET A 66 -5.44 0.67 0.87
C MET A 66 -6.51 1.26 -0.06
N HIS A 67 -6.12 1.67 -1.26
CA HIS A 67 -6.95 2.54 -2.10
C HIS A 67 -7.49 1.83 -3.35
N GLY A 68 -6.99 0.63 -3.66
CA GLY A 68 -7.22 -0.02 -4.95
C GLY A 68 -6.62 0.78 -6.11
N TYR A 69 -6.80 0.27 -7.33
CA TYR A 69 -6.27 0.91 -8.53
C TYR A 69 -7.02 2.19 -8.93
N ALA A 70 -8.36 2.12 -8.97
CA ALA A 70 -9.24 3.17 -9.46
C ALA A 70 -9.98 3.88 -8.32
N ASP A 71 -10.42 5.11 -8.57
CA ASP A 71 -11.27 5.85 -7.62
C ASP A 71 -12.58 5.09 -7.39
N ALA A 72 -13.01 5.05 -6.14
CA ALA A 72 -14.34 4.60 -5.76
C ALA A 72 -15.12 5.76 -5.11
N LYS A 73 -16.42 5.56 -4.89
CA LYS A 73 -17.27 6.60 -4.30
C LYS A 73 -16.73 7.01 -2.92
N GLY A 74 -16.20 8.22 -2.84
CA GLY A 74 -15.68 8.79 -1.59
C GLY A 74 -14.23 8.43 -1.26
N SER A 75 -13.49 7.82 -2.18
CA SER A 75 -12.05 7.54 -2.04
C SER A 75 -11.27 8.02 -3.27
N VAL A 76 -9.95 8.11 -3.12
CA VAL A 76 -9.02 8.42 -4.21
C VAL A 76 -8.14 7.18 -4.43
N GLY A 77 -8.16 6.63 -5.63
CA GLY A 77 -7.41 5.41 -5.99
C GLY A 77 -5.97 5.68 -6.39
N PHE A 78 -5.17 4.60 -6.50
CA PHE A 78 -3.75 4.66 -6.89
C PHE A 78 -3.50 5.48 -8.16
N ARG A 79 -4.31 5.27 -9.20
CA ARG A 79 -4.15 5.95 -10.49
C ARG A 79 -4.14 7.47 -10.35
N THR A 80 -5.01 8.01 -9.50
CA THR A 80 -5.15 9.45 -9.28
C THR A 80 -3.99 9.99 -8.46
N MET A 81 -3.61 9.31 -7.35
CA MET A 81 -2.43 9.68 -6.56
C MET A 81 -1.15 9.71 -7.41
N ARG A 82 -0.96 8.69 -8.27
CA ARG A 82 0.19 8.63 -9.18
C ARG A 82 0.17 9.79 -10.19
N ALA A 83 -0.98 10.12 -10.76
CA ALA A 83 -1.10 11.23 -11.69
C ALA A 83 -0.78 12.57 -11.03
N GLU A 84 -1.21 12.80 -9.79
CA GLU A 84 -0.85 13.98 -9.00
C GLU A 84 0.66 14.04 -8.72
N ALA A 85 1.28 12.91 -8.37
CA ALA A 85 2.72 12.81 -8.15
C ALA A 85 3.53 13.17 -9.39
N LEU A 86 3.17 12.59 -10.54
CA LEU A 86 3.81 12.86 -11.84
C LEU A 86 3.68 14.32 -12.28
N ALA A 87 2.59 15.00 -11.89
CA ALA A 87 2.42 16.42 -12.18
C ALA A 87 3.35 17.31 -11.33
N ALA A 88 3.87 16.78 -10.21
CA ALA A 88 4.69 17.51 -9.26
C ALA A 88 6.19 17.19 -9.37
N ALA A 89 6.55 15.97 -9.78
CA ALA A 89 7.93 15.53 -9.95
C ALA A 89 8.04 14.45 -11.02
N ASP A 90 9.08 14.53 -11.85
CA ASP A 90 9.40 13.50 -12.83
C ASP A 90 9.85 12.21 -12.11
N PRO A 91 9.41 11.02 -12.56
CA PRO A 91 9.87 9.76 -12.00
C PRO A 91 11.31 9.44 -12.48
N PRO A 92 12.03 8.52 -11.82
CA PRO A 92 13.38 8.12 -12.24
C PRO A 92 13.48 7.63 -13.69
N SER A 93 12.46 6.96 -14.20
CA SER A 93 12.37 6.54 -15.61
C SER A 93 12.40 7.70 -16.62
N GLU A 94 12.09 8.92 -16.18
CA GLU A 94 12.14 10.15 -16.97
C GLU A 94 13.31 11.07 -16.53
N GLY A 95 14.22 10.55 -15.70
CA GLY A 95 15.42 11.26 -15.23
C GLY A 95 15.24 12.10 -13.97
N GLY A 96 14.10 11.98 -13.29
CA GLY A 96 13.84 12.67 -12.02
C GLY A 96 14.55 12.05 -10.82
N ASP A 97 14.63 12.82 -9.74
CA ASP A 97 15.15 12.35 -8.46
C ASP A 97 14.12 11.46 -7.74
N GLU A 98 14.53 10.26 -7.33
CA GLU A 98 13.60 9.29 -6.76
C GLU A 98 13.02 9.78 -5.43
N GLU A 99 13.82 10.37 -4.53
CA GLU A 99 13.31 10.85 -3.25
C GLU A 99 12.31 12.00 -3.43
N ALA A 100 12.55 12.91 -4.38
CA ALA A 100 11.62 13.96 -4.74
C ALA A 100 10.30 13.38 -5.28
N TYR A 101 10.38 12.41 -6.19
CA TYR A 101 9.21 11.72 -6.73
C TYR A 101 8.40 10.99 -5.64
N LEU A 102 9.08 10.23 -4.79
CA LEU A 102 8.45 9.49 -3.70
C LEU A 102 7.80 10.44 -2.68
N ASN A 103 8.43 11.59 -2.40
CA ASN A 103 7.82 12.58 -1.52
C ASN A 103 6.55 13.19 -2.14
N ALA A 104 6.56 13.51 -3.43
CA ALA A 104 5.37 13.98 -4.15
C ALA A 104 4.24 12.93 -4.13
N PHE A 105 4.57 11.66 -4.34
CA PHE A 105 3.59 10.58 -4.27
C PHE A 105 3.00 10.40 -2.87
N LEU A 106 3.85 10.40 -1.83
CA LEU A 106 3.40 10.26 -0.46
C LEU A 106 2.57 11.49 -0.01
N ASP A 107 2.79 12.68 -0.56
CA ASP A 107 1.97 13.87 -0.29
C ASP A 107 0.57 13.73 -0.90
N ALA A 108 0.48 13.32 -2.16
CA ALA A 108 -0.79 12.97 -2.81
C ALA A 108 -1.53 11.89 -2.01
N ARG A 109 -0.80 10.90 -1.52
CA ARG A 109 -1.35 9.82 -0.70
C ARG A 109 -1.87 10.28 0.66
N VAL A 110 -1.16 11.14 1.37
CA VAL A 110 -1.64 11.72 2.64
C VAL A 110 -2.91 12.53 2.41
N ALA A 111 -2.99 13.28 1.30
CA ALA A 111 -4.19 14.01 0.92
C ALA A 111 -5.36 13.06 0.58
N ALA A 112 -5.09 11.92 -0.08
CA ALA A 112 -6.07 10.88 -0.36
C ALA A 112 -6.62 10.26 0.93
N ILE A 113 -5.75 9.80 1.83
CA ILE A 113 -6.15 9.21 3.14
C ILE A 113 -7.05 10.19 3.89
N ARG A 114 -6.66 11.46 4.02
CA ARG A 114 -7.46 12.47 4.76
C ARG A 114 -8.86 12.72 4.20
N LYS A 115 -9.14 12.32 2.95
CA LYS A 115 -10.48 12.41 2.35
C LYS A 115 -11.35 11.18 2.66
N GLU A 116 -10.77 10.07 3.08
CA GLU A 116 -11.49 8.81 3.33
C GLU A 116 -12.18 8.81 4.70
N PRO A 117 -13.50 8.56 4.78
CA PRO A 117 -14.23 8.53 6.05
C PRO A 117 -13.74 7.47 7.03
N SER A 118 -13.19 6.35 6.53
CA SER A 118 -12.74 5.21 7.33
C SER A 118 -11.27 5.29 7.76
N HIS A 119 -10.49 6.23 7.20
CA HIS A 119 -9.04 6.26 7.38
C HIS A 119 -8.53 7.70 7.51
N SER A 120 -8.38 8.22 8.73
CA SER A 120 -7.80 9.56 8.94
C SER A 120 -6.35 9.54 9.43
N ASP A 121 -5.92 8.42 10.02
CA ASP A 121 -4.55 8.26 10.51
C ASP A 121 -3.58 7.97 9.35
N THR A 122 -2.51 8.77 9.29
CA THR A 122 -1.51 8.75 8.22
C THR A 122 -0.16 8.21 8.68
N SER A 123 -0.08 7.61 9.87
CA SER A 123 1.17 7.12 10.48
C SER A 123 1.89 6.07 9.62
N ARG A 124 1.15 5.25 8.86
CA ARG A 124 1.73 4.33 7.85
C ARG A 124 2.59 5.05 6.80
N VAL A 125 2.28 6.32 6.52
CA VAL A 125 3.08 7.19 5.67
C VAL A 125 4.07 7.98 6.53
N GLU A 126 3.57 8.82 7.43
CA GLU A 126 4.33 9.88 8.09
C GLU A 126 5.41 9.35 9.06
N THR A 127 5.15 8.22 9.72
CA THR A 127 6.07 7.62 10.70
C THR A 127 6.62 6.27 10.26
N ALA A 128 6.47 5.93 8.98
CA ALA A 128 7.10 4.76 8.36
C ALA A 128 7.70 5.09 6.99
N GLN A 129 6.91 5.10 5.91
CA GLN A 129 7.43 5.29 4.54
C GLN A 129 8.24 6.58 4.38
N ARG A 130 7.73 7.69 4.93
CA ARG A 130 8.41 9.00 4.90
C ARG A 130 9.74 8.97 5.65
N VAL A 131 9.82 8.19 6.72
CA VAL A 131 11.05 7.99 7.49
C VAL A 131 12.09 7.28 6.62
N PHE A 132 11.69 6.22 5.92
CA PHE A 132 12.59 5.47 5.03
C PHE A 132 13.09 6.33 3.85
N VAL A 133 12.22 7.15 3.25
CA VAL A 133 12.64 8.09 2.19
C VAL A 133 13.65 9.10 2.75
N ARG A 134 13.37 9.73 3.88
CA ARG A 134 14.27 10.72 4.50
C ARG A 134 15.63 10.12 4.91
N GLU A 135 15.66 8.84 5.23
CA GLU A 135 16.88 8.11 5.60
C GLU A 135 17.64 7.56 4.38
N GLY A 136 17.14 7.77 3.15
CA GLY A 136 17.76 7.26 1.93
C GLY A 136 17.72 5.74 1.81
N ARG A 137 16.76 5.07 2.47
CA ARG A 137 16.58 3.61 2.50
C ARG A 137 15.90 3.09 1.23
N LEU A 138 16.37 3.54 0.07
CA LEU A 138 15.73 3.25 -1.22
C LEU A 138 15.65 1.74 -1.51
N GLN A 139 16.59 0.95 -1.01
CA GLN A 139 16.57 -0.51 -1.21
C GLN A 139 15.86 -1.27 -0.08
N LEU A 140 15.13 -0.58 0.80
CA LEU A 140 14.49 -1.15 1.99
C LEU A 140 15.44 -1.97 2.86
N GLU A 141 16.69 -1.56 2.91
CA GLU A 141 17.70 -2.33 3.61
C GLU A 141 17.54 -2.24 5.13
N THR A 142 17.66 -3.40 5.78
CA THR A 142 17.56 -3.52 7.23
C THR A 142 18.82 -2.97 7.93
N PRO A 143 18.72 -2.49 9.19
CA PRO A 143 17.53 -2.53 10.04
C PRO A 143 16.50 -1.46 9.67
N LEU A 144 15.23 -1.86 9.59
CA LEU A 144 14.08 -0.95 9.43
C LEU A 144 13.44 -0.73 10.79
N VAL A 145 13.19 0.52 11.15
CA VAL A 145 12.50 0.92 12.39
C VAL A 145 11.45 1.94 12.03
N TRP A 146 10.21 1.71 12.46
CA TRP A 146 9.10 2.61 12.16
C TRP A 146 8.02 2.57 13.22
N ARG A 147 7.04 3.47 13.10
CA ARG A 147 5.88 3.53 13.99
C ARG A 147 4.59 3.61 13.19
N VAL A 148 3.56 2.88 13.62
CA VAL A 148 2.18 2.99 13.08
C VAL A 148 1.22 2.95 14.26
N TYR A 149 0.21 3.83 14.28
CA TYR A 149 -0.76 3.96 15.39
C TYR A 149 -0.14 4.13 16.79
N GLY A 150 1.07 4.70 16.85
CA GLY A 150 1.82 4.87 18.10
C GLY A 150 2.68 3.67 18.50
N GLU A 151 2.56 2.53 17.85
CA GLU A 151 3.33 1.32 18.13
C GLU A 151 4.61 1.24 17.30
N SER A 152 5.73 0.91 17.95
CA SER A 152 7.04 0.83 17.30
C SER A 152 7.33 -0.59 16.82
N PHE A 153 7.84 -0.69 15.60
CA PHE A 153 8.21 -1.95 14.96
C PHE A 153 9.67 -1.90 14.52
N ARG A 154 10.30 -3.08 14.49
CA ARG A 154 11.67 -3.25 14.01
C ARG A 154 11.80 -4.55 13.23
N ILE A 155 12.40 -4.46 12.05
CA ILE A 155 12.97 -5.60 11.33
C ILE A 155 14.49 -5.44 11.37
N SER A 156 15.17 -6.37 12.03
CA SER A 156 16.64 -6.43 12.04
C SER A 156 17.15 -7.11 10.78
N GLY A 157 18.40 -6.81 10.40
CA GLY A 157 19.10 -7.58 9.37
C GLY A 157 19.43 -8.99 9.86
N GLY A 158 19.42 -9.94 8.93
CA GLY A 158 19.93 -11.30 9.14
C GLY A 158 21.45 -11.36 9.14
#